data_AF-A0A8S3VKB4-F1
#
_entry.id   AF-A0A8S3VKB4-F1
#
_cell.length_a   1.000
_cell.length_b   1.000
_cell.length_c   1.000
_cell.angle_alpha   90.00
_cell.angle_beta   90.00
_cell.angle_gamma   90.00
#
_symmetry.space_group_name_H-M   'P 1'
#
loop_
_entity.id
_entity.type
_entity.pdbx_description
1 polymer ?
#
loop_
_entity_poly.entity_id
_entity_poly.type
_entity_poly.pdbx_seq_one_letter_code
_entity_poly.pdbx_strand_id
1 'polypeptide(L)'
;MSRGDVPNVNMQNILTSRGDDVQNVIMEQIITSRDDNVPNVIMEQIITSRGDNVPNFNMEQILTSRGDNVLNVNMEQILTSRGDNVSNFNMEQILTSRGDNVPNVIMEQILTSRGDNVLNVNMEQILTSRGDNVSDFNMEQILTSRGHNVPNVNMEQILTPSGDNVPNVNMEQILTSR
;
A
#
# COMPACT_ATOMS: atom_id res chain seq x y z
N MET A 1 5.64 -32.04 -9.29
CA MET A 1 5.04 -30.79 -9.77
C MET A 1 6.12 -30.07 -10.55
N SER A 2 5.90 -29.86 -11.85
CA SER A 2 6.91 -29.31 -12.76
C SER A 2 7.20 -27.87 -12.36
N ARG A 3 8.47 -27.55 -12.10
CA ARG A 3 8.99 -26.18 -12.20
C ARG A 3 8.87 -25.80 -13.67
N GLY A 4 7.99 -24.87 -13.98
CA GLY A 4 7.80 -24.38 -15.33
C GLY A 4 7.18 -23.01 -15.24
N ASP A 5 7.77 -22.07 -15.97
CA ASP A 5 7.22 -20.74 -16.15
C ASP A 5 5.81 -20.86 -16.72
N VAL A 6 4.89 -20.03 -16.25
CA VAL A 6 3.55 -19.93 -16.82
C VAL A 6 3.45 -18.66 -17.65
N PRO A 7 3.72 -18.71 -18.96
CA PRO A 7 3.60 -17.54 -19.81
C PRO A 7 2.12 -17.27 -20.14
N ASN A 8 1.66 -16.04 -19.83
CA ASN A 8 0.40 -15.43 -20.25
C ASN A 8 -0.86 -16.28 -20.05
N VAL A 9 -1.60 -16.02 -18.96
CA VAL A 9 -2.86 -16.73 -18.67
C VAL A 9 -4.06 -15.81 -18.92
N ASN A 10 -4.99 -16.29 -19.74
CA ASN A 10 -6.35 -15.75 -19.84
C ASN A 10 -7.33 -16.83 -19.37
N MET A 11 -8.01 -16.59 -18.26
CA MET A 11 -9.01 -17.51 -17.70
C MET A 11 -10.14 -16.70 -17.06
N GLN A 12 -11.34 -17.27 -16.99
CA GLN A 12 -12.54 -16.55 -16.54
C GLN A 12 -12.86 -16.75 -15.05
N ASN A 13 -12.36 -17.83 -14.41
CA ASN A 13 -12.83 -18.22 -13.07
C ASN A 13 -11.73 -18.23 -12.00
N ILE A 14 -10.93 -19.30 -11.92
CA ILE A 14 -9.99 -19.48 -10.80
C ILE A 14 -8.64 -19.94 -11.33
N LEU A 15 -7.58 -19.23 -10.96
CA LEU A 15 -6.20 -19.66 -11.16
C LEU A 15 -5.49 -19.90 -9.83
N THR A 16 -4.80 -21.03 -9.77
CA THR A 16 -3.83 -21.30 -8.71
C THR A 16 -2.51 -21.68 -9.36
N SER A 17 -1.46 -20.90 -9.09
CA SER A 17 -0.11 -21.10 -9.63
C SER A 17 0.92 -21.27 -8.52
N ARG A 18 1.99 -22.01 -8.85
CA ARG A 18 3.22 -22.11 -8.07
C ARG A 18 4.37 -22.47 -9.00
N GLY A 19 5.39 -21.64 -9.04
CA GLY A 19 6.51 -21.72 -9.94
C GLY A 19 7.53 -20.62 -9.65
N ASP A 20 8.45 -20.44 -10.59
CA ASP A 20 9.50 -19.43 -10.45
C ASP A 20 8.96 -18.08 -11.01
N ASP A 21 8.33 -18.08 -12.20
CA ASP A 21 7.71 -16.88 -12.80
C ASP A 21 6.31 -17.12 -13.40
N VAL A 22 5.40 -16.15 -13.21
CA VAL A 22 4.10 -16.06 -13.92
C VAL A 22 3.98 -14.71 -14.60
N GLN A 23 3.99 -14.65 -15.93
CA GLN A 23 3.96 -13.40 -16.68
C GLN A 23 2.56 -13.07 -17.24
N ASN A 24 2.11 -11.83 -17.04
CA ASN A 24 0.87 -11.23 -17.55
C ASN A 24 -0.39 -12.08 -17.39
N VAL A 25 -1.14 -11.83 -16.33
CA VAL A 25 -2.43 -12.50 -16.10
C VAL A 25 -3.57 -11.50 -16.31
N ILE A 26 -4.51 -11.86 -17.17
CA ILE A 26 -5.80 -11.16 -17.33
C ILE A 26 -6.87 -12.15 -16.89
N MET A 27 -7.62 -11.82 -15.85
CA MET A 27 -8.62 -12.74 -15.29
C MET A 27 -9.71 -11.99 -14.53
N GLU A 28 -10.93 -12.53 -14.57
CA GLU A 28 -12.13 -11.83 -14.09
C GLU A 28 -12.41 -12.07 -12.59
N GLN A 29 -12.08 -13.24 -12.02
CA GLN A 29 -12.54 -13.58 -10.65
C GLN A 29 -11.45 -13.80 -9.60
N ILE A 30 -10.75 -14.95 -9.54
CA ILE A 30 -9.89 -15.26 -8.39
C ILE A 30 -8.51 -15.79 -8.79
N ILE A 31 -7.44 -15.15 -8.31
CA ILE A 31 -6.06 -15.66 -8.41
C ILE A 31 -5.47 -15.93 -7.02
N THR A 32 -4.80 -17.07 -6.90
CA THR A 32 -3.84 -17.34 -5.82
C THR A 32 -2.50 -17.76 -6.41
N SER A 33 -1.46 -16.98 -6.18
CA SER A 33 -0.10 -17.24 -6.69
C SER A 33 0.94 -17.34 -5.58
N ARG A 34 1.95 -18.20 -5.80
CA ARG A 34 3.16 -18.33 -4.97
C ARG A 34 4.36 -18.49 -5.89
N ASP A 35 4.79 -17.38 -6.45
CA ASP A 35 5.77 -17.32 -7.53
C ASP A 35 6.80 -16.25 -7.17
N ASP A 36 8.09 -16.47 -7.47
CA ASP A 36 9.16 -15.55 -7.06
C ASP A 36 8.99 -14.18 -7.74
N ASN A 37 8.52 -14.16 -9.01
CA ASN A 37 8.08 -12.93 -9.67
C ASN A 37 6.68 -13.07 -10.29
N VAL A 38 5.84 -12.05 -10.05
CA VAL A 38 4.50 -11.92 -10.64
C VAL A 38 4.40 -10.58 -11.38
N PRO A 39 4.83 -10.47 -12.66
CA PRO A 39 4.75 -9.22 -13.39
C PRO A 39 3.34 -9.02 -13.95
N ASN A 40 2.77 -7.85 -13.62
CA ASN A 40 1.57 -7.24 -14.19
C ASN A 40 0.32 -8.12 -14.16
N VAL A 41 -0.60 -7.80 -13.25
CA VAL A 41 -1.95 -8.39 -13.26
C VAL A 41 -3.01 -7.32 -13.41
N ILE A 42 -3.94 -7.57 -14.33
CA ILE A 42 -5.15 -6.77 -14.54
C ILE A 42 -6.33 -7.69 -14.20
N MET A 43 -7.12 -7.33 -13.18
CA MET A 43 -8.21 -8.17 -12.69
C MET A 43 -9.32 -7.37 -11.99
N GLU A 44 -10.55 -7.87 -12.05
CA GLU A 44 -11.71 -7.20 -11.45
C GLU A 44 -11.92 -7.56 -9.97
N GLN A 45 -11.73 -8.82 -9.53
CA GLN A 45 -12.20 -9.23 -8.19
C GLN A 45 -11.12 -9.52 -7.11
N ILE A 46 -10.50 -10.70 -7.06
CA ILE A 46 -9.70 -11.08 -5.86
C ILE A 46 -8.33 -11.68 -6.20
N ILE A 47 -7.26 -11.07 -5.67
CA ILE A 47 -5.90 -11.59 -5.75
C ILE A 47 -5.30 -11.85 -4.37
N THR A 48 -4.67 -13.01 -4.24
CA THR A 48 -3.66 -13.27 -3.22
C THR A 48 -2.34 -13.66 -3.88
N SER A 49 -1.30 -12.83 -3.72
CA SER A 49 0.02 -13.11 -4.27
C SER A 49 1.09 -13.20 -3.18
N ARG A 50 2.06 -14.08 -3.40
CA ARG A 50 3.29 -14.14 -2.61
C ARG A 50 4.48 -14.39 -3.52
N GLY A 51 5.50 -13.54 -3.42
CA GLY A 51 6.73 -13.60 -4.22
C GLY A 51 7.80 -12.67 -3.68
N ASP A 52 8.94 -12.58 -4.34
CA ASP A 52 10.01 -11.64 -3.97
C ASP A 52 9.72 -10.26 -4.57
N ASN A 53 9.29 -10.20 -5.84
CA ASN A 53 8.95 -8.95 -6.53
C ASN A 53 7.54 -8.95 -7.11
N VAL A 54 6.79 -7.89 -6.79
CA VAL A 54 5.42 -7.69 -7.26
C VAL A 54 5.26 -6.27 -7.82
N PRO A 55 5.60 -6.05 -9.11
CA PRO A 55 5.96 -4.72 -9.60
C PRO A 55 4.82 -3.84 -10.13
N ASN A 56 3.64 -4.36 -10.51
CA ASN A 56 2.49 -3.51 -10.86
C ASN A 56 1.14 -4.27 -10.73
N PHE A 57 0.12 -3.59 -10.22
CA PHE A 57 -1.27 -4.06 -10.24
C PHE A 57 -2.24 -2.95 -10.64
N ASN A 58 -3.22 -3.31 -11.46
CA ASN A 58 -4.41 -2.49 -11.69
C ASN A 58 -5.66 -3.35 -11.44
N MET A 59 -6.44 -3.03 -10.41
CA MET A 59 -7.58 -3.86 -10.00
C MET A 59 -8.70 -3.06 -9.34
N GLU A 60 -9.92 -3.58 -9.38
CA GLU A 60 -11.08 -2.89 -8.82
C GLU A 60 -11.32 -3.25 -7.35
N GLN A 61 -11.30 -4.54 -6.98
CA GLN A 61 -11.79 -4.96 -5.65
C GLN A 61 -10.71 -5.27 -4.60
N ILE A 62 -10.14 -6.49 -4.54
CA ILE A 62 -9.36 -6.93 -3.37
C ILE A 62 -7.99 -7.49 -3.78
N LEU A 63 -6.92 -6.92 -3.22
CA LEU A 63 -5.57 -7.48 -3.30
C LEU A 63 -4.97 -7.71 -1.91
N THR A 64 -4.44 -8.90 -1.72
CA THR A 64 -3.46 -9.20 -0.68
C THR A 64 -2.13 -9.58 -1.33
N SER A 65 -1.10 -8.78 -1.08
CA SER A 65 0.26 -9.03 -1.57
C SER A 65 1.25 -9.22 -0.42
N ARG A 66 2.17 -10.18 -0.58
CA ARG A 66 3.32 -10.34 0.31
C ARG A 66 4.59 -10.60 -0.48
N GLY A 67 5.58 -9.73 -0.33
CA GLY A 67 6.89 -9.93 -0.95
C GLY A 67 7.88 -8.85 -0.57
N ASP A 68 9.15 -9.03 -0.91
CA ASP A 68 10.21 -8.09 -0.52
C ASP A 68 9.96 -6.71 -1.13
N ASN A 69 9.54 -6.66 -2.39
CA ASN A 69 9.17 -5.41 -3.07
C ASN A 69 7.75 -5.48 -3.65
N VAL A 70 6.89 -4.53 -3.23
CA VAL A 70 5.57 -4.30 -3.81
C VAL A 70 5.52 -2.88 -4.36
N LEU A 71 5.43 -2.75 -5.68
CA LEU A 71 5.53 -1.47 -6.37
C LEU A 71 4.28 -1.20 -7.21
N ASN A 72 3.92 0.09 -7.34
CA ASN A 72 2.95 0.62 -8.30
C ASN A 72 1.60 -0.10 -8.29
N VAL A 73 0.76 0.20 -7.31
CA VAL A 73 -0.59 -0.36 -7.26
C VAL A 73 -1.61 0.75 -7.44
N ASN A 74 -2.49 0.53 -8.42
CA ASN A 74 -3.70 1.30 -8.62
C ASN A 74 -4.91 0.42 -8.31
N MET A 75 -5.69 0.75 -7.28
CA MET A 75 -6.98 0.07 -7.06
C MET A 75 -8.06 0.93 -6.43
N GLU A 76 -9.32 0.55 -6.66
CA GLU A 76 -10.47 1.27 -6.11
C GLU A 76 -10.73 0.88 -4.65
N GLN A 77 -10.84 -0.41 -4.32
CA GLN A 77 -11.38 -0.82 -3.01
C GLN A 77 -10.32 -1.14 -1.94
N ILE A 78 -9.83 -2.38 -1.86
CA ILE A 78 -9.11 -2.87 -0.67
C ILE A 78 -7.75 -3.46 -1.00
N LEU A 79 -6.70 -2.85 -0.47
CA LEU A 79 -5.33 -3.36 -0.53
C LEU A 79 -4.80 -3.72 0.86
N THR A 80 -4.25 -4.93 0.97
CA THR A 80 -3.29 -5.29 2.03
C THR A 80 -1.95 -5.66 1.43
N SER A 81 -0.90 -4.91 1.78
CA SER A 81 0.46 -5.17 1.31
C SER A 81 1.44 -5.38 2.48
N ARG A 82 2.35 -6.34 2.34
CA ARG A 82 3.44 -6.59 3.29
C ARG A 82 4.76 -6.85 2.55
N GLY A 83 5.79 -6.09 2.87
CA GLY A 83 7.11 -6.24 2.26
C GLY A 83 8.18 -5.42 2.93
N ASP A 84 9.39 -5.41 2.37
CA ASP A 84 10.46 -4.53 2.86
C ASP A 84 10.30 -3.14 2.22
N ASN A 85 10.06 -3.08 0.90
CA ASN A 85 9.74 -1.85 0.19
C ASN A 85 8.35 -1.92 -0.43
N VAL A 86 7.48 -0.98 -0.05
CA VAL A 86 6.08 -0.95 -0.44
C VAL A 86 5.75 0.47 -0.91
N SER A 87 5.72 0.73 -2.23
CA SER A 87 5.70 2.12 -2.74
C SER A 87 4.74 2.37 -3.91
N ASN A 88 4.37 3.65 -4.08
CA ASN A 88 3.59 4.18 -5.20
C ASN A 88 2.17 3.59 -5.25
N PHE A 89 1.34 4.00 -4.29
CA PHE A 89 -0.06 3.63 -4.23
C PHE A 89 -0.95 4.78 -4.71
N ASN A 90 -1.87 4.46 -5.61
CA ASN A 90 -3.02 5.29 -5.92
C ASN A 90 -4.28 4.47 -5.63
N MET A 91 -5.08 4.91 -4.66
CA MET A 91 -6.14 4.08 -4.09
C MET A 91 -7.34 4.93 -3.67
N GLU A 92 -8.56 4.46 -3.86
CA GLU A 92 -9.74 5.24 -3.44
C GLU A 92 -10.11 4.93 -1.99
N GLN A 93 -10.34 3.66 -1.63
CA GLN A 93 -10.94 3.33 -0.33
C GLN A 93 -9.94 2.95 0.76
N ILE A 94 -9.40 1.72 0.77
CA ILE A 94 -8.69 1.18 1.94
C ILE A 94 -7.32 0.63 1.56
N LEU A 95 -6.28 1.14 2.21
CA LEU A 95 -4.93 0.60 2.15
C LEU A 95 -4.43 0.26 3.55
N THR A 96 -4.00 -0.98 3.73
CA THR A 96 -3.14 -1.39 4.85
C THR A 96 -1.77 -1.80 4.31
N SER A 97 -0.73 -1.05 4.64
CA SER A 97 0.65 -1.41 4.29
C SER A 97 1.47 -1.73 5.54
N ARG A 98 2.44 -2.63 5.37
CA ARG A 98 3.49 -2.86 6.35
C ARG A 98 4.81 -3.14 5.65
N GLY A 99 5.83 -2.37 5.96
CA GLY A 99 7.18 -2.60 5.46
C GLY A 99 8.17 -1.56 5.92
N ASP A 100 9.46 -1.80 5.70
CA ASP A 100 10.51 -0.89 6.18
C ASP A 100 10.37 0.49 5.53
N ASN A 101 10.04 0.55 4.24
CA ASN A 101 9.80 1.80 3.52
C ASN A 101 8.42 1.83 2.85
N VAL A 102 7.65 2.89 3.14
CA VAL A 102 6.36 3.19 2.51
C VAL A 102 6.33 4.61 1.93
N PRO A 103 6.91 4.84 0.73
CA PRO A 103 6.88 6.14 0.07
C PRO A 103 5.74 6.27 -0.94
N ASN A 104 5.26 7.51 -1.11
CA ASN A 104 4.35 7.96 -2.17
C ASN A 104 2.99 7.26 -2.14
N VAL A 105 2.09 7.76 -1.29
CA VAL A 105 0.71 7.27 -1.21
C VAL A 105 -0.25 8.41 -1.54
N ILE A 106 -1.12 8.18 -2.51
CA ILE A 106 -2.27 9.02 -2.83
C ILE A 106 -3.52 8.20 -2.53
N MET A 107 -4.37 8.71 -1.65
CA MET A 107 -5.53 7.99 -1.13
C MET A 107 -6.71 8.93 -0.87
N GLU A 108 -7.96 8.46 -1.02
CA GLU A 108 -9.12 9.28 -0.61
C GLU A 108 -9.55 8.96 0.83
N GLN A 109 -9.77 7.68 1.17
CA GLN A 109 -10.45 7.35 2.43
C GLN A 109 -9.54 6.91 3.59
N ILE A 110 -9.03 5.66 3.63
CA ILE A 110 -8.45 5.10 4.88
C ILE A 110 -7.09 4.42 4.67
N LEU A 111 -6.01 5.05 5.15
CA LEU A 111 -4.68 4.43 5.19
C LEU A 111 -4.28 4.04 6.60
N THR A 112 -3.82 2.79 6.73
CA THR A 112 -3.00 2.35 7.86
C THR A 112 -1.63 1.92 7.36
N SER A 113 -0.59 2.65 7.76
CA SER A 113 0.80 2.35 7.38
C SER A 113 1.66 2.07 8.61
N ARG A 114 2.55 1.07 8.49
CA ARG A 114 3.49 0.66 9.55
C ARG A 114 4.86 0.39 8.92
N GLY A 115 5.88 1.14 9.30
CA GLY A 115 7.20 0.98 8.71
C GLY A 115 8.25 1.86 9.32
N ASP A 116 9.52 1.62 9.06
CA ASP A 116 10.59 2.47 9.59
C ASP A 116 10.51 3.88 8.98
N ASN A 117 10.22 3.97 7.67
CA ASN A 117 10.02 5.23 6.95
C ASN A 117 8.66 5.26 6.25
N VAL A 118 7.83 6.27 6.55
CA VAL A 118 6.57 6.54 5.86
C VAL A 118 6.59 7.98 5.35
N LEU A 119 6.61 8.16 4.02
CA LEU A 119 6.94 9.46 3.40
C LEU A 119 5.96 9.81 2.28
N ASN A 120 5.72 11.12 2.08
CA ASN A 120 4.95 11.67 0.96
C ASN A 120 3.55 11.05 0.85
N VAL A 121 2.67 11.38 1.79
CA VAL A 121 1.29 10.92 1.75
C VAL A 121 0.35 12.10 1.56
N ASN A 122 -0.49 11.98 0.53
CA ASN A 122 -1.57 12.91 0.26
C ASN A 122 -2.90 12.16 0.43
N MET A 123 -3.75 12.64 1.34
CA MET A 123 -5.05 11.99 1.55
C MET A 123 -6.12 12.92 2.12
N GLU A 124 -7.38 12.65 1.78
CA GLU A 124 -8.53 13.43 2.24
C GLU A 124 -8.96 13.05 3.66
N GLN A 125 -9.26 11.77 3.93
CA GLN A 125 -10.00 11.41 5.16
C GLN A 125 -9.13 10.96 6.34
N ILE A 126 -8.74 9.68 6.43
CA ILE A 126 -8.20 9.09 7.67
C ILE A 126 -6.85 8.42 7.45
N LEU A 127 -5.83 8.97 8.10
CA LEU A 127 -4.49 8.41 8.16
C LEU A 127 -4.11 7.97 9.58
N THR A 128 -3.71 6.70 9.71
CA THR A 128 -2.92 6.21 10.84
C THR A 128 -1.54 5.75 10.37
N SER A 129 -0.49 6.41 10.83
CA SER A 129 0.89 6.07 10.49
C SER A 129 1.74 5.77 11.73
N ARG A 130 2.60 4.77 11.64
CA ARG A 130 3.58 4.45 12.69
C ARG A 130 4.93 4.11 12.08
N GLY A 131 5.98 4.77 12.54
CA GLY A 131 7.34 4.50 12.10
C GLY A 131 8.42 5.23 12.87
N ASP A 132 9.66 5.13 12.44
CA ASP A 132 10.75 5.92 13.02
C ASP A 132 10.78 7.32 12.40
N ASN A 133 10.69 7.41 11.07
CA ASN A 133 10.57 8.68 10.34
C ASN A 133 9.26 8.71 9.56
N VAL A 134 8.44 9.71 9.84
CA VAL A 134 7.09 9.81 9.30
C VAL A 134 6.85 11.25 8.82
N SER A 135 7.02 11.55 7.53
CA SER A 135 7.07 12.95 7.06
C SER A 135 6.28 13.24 5.79
N ASP A 136 6.10 14.54 5.54
CA ASP A 136 5.55 15.11 4.30
C ASP A 136 4.10 14.66 4.07
N PHE A 137 3.25 15.05 5.02
CA PHE A 137 1.81 14.79 5.02
C PHE A 137 1.03 15.99 4.53
N ASN A 138 0.14 15.77 3.58
CA ASN A 138 -0.93 16.69 3.22
C ASN A 138 -2.28 16.01 3.46
N MET A 139 -3.05 16.50 4.42
CA MET A 139 -4.26 15.84 4.91
C MET A 139 -5.43 16.81 5.10
N GLU A 140 -6.65 16.42 4.78
CA GLU A 140 -7.83 17.26 5.10
C GLU A 140 -8.36 16.95 6.51
N GLN A 141 -8.73 15.70 6.81
CA GLN A 141 -9.53 15.40 8.01
C GLN A 141 -8.74 14.89 9.22
N ILE A 142 -8.29 13.63 9.25
CA ILE A 142 -7.77 13.00 10.48
C ILE A 142 -6.40 12.37 10.25
N LEU A 143 -5.41 12.78 11.05
CA LEU A 143 -4.06 12.22 11.09
C LEU A 143 -3.70 11.81 12.51
N THR A 144 -3.45 10.52 12.69
CA THR A 144 -2.75 9.99 13.85
C THR A 144 -1.38 9.48 13.42
N SER A 145 -0.32 10.11 13.89
CA SER A 145 1.05 9.73 13.56
C SER A 145 1.85 9.42 14.82
N ARG A 146 2.66 8.36 14.75
CA ARG A 146 3.59 8.02 15.82
C ARG A 146 4.97 7.69 15.26
N GLY A 147 5.98 8.43 15.69
CA GLY A 147 7.36 8.10 15.35
C GLY A 147 8.41 8.97 16.02
N HIS A 148 9.69 8.65 15.84
CA HIS A 148 10.76 9.44 16.42
C HIS A 148 10.81 10.84 15.79
N ASN A 149 10.65 10.93 14.46
CA ASN A 149 10.58 12.19 13.72
C ASN A 149 9.29 12.29 12.90
N VAL A 150 8.53 13.38 13.09
CA VAL A 150 7.32 13.69 12.31
C VAL A 150 7.32 15.12 11.74
N PRO A 151 8.21 15.44 10.77
CA PRO A 151 8.27 16.77 10.17
C PRO A 151 7.28 16.96 9.01
N ASN A 152 6.98 18.23 8.72
CA ASN A 152 6.26 18.70 7.52
C ASN A 152 4.84 18.11 7.42
N VAL A 153 3.97 18.53 8.33
CA VAL A 153 2.56 18.14 8.33
C VAL A 153 1.72 19.36 7.96
N ASN A 154 1.00 19.28 6.85
CA ASN A 154 -0.04 20.24 6.48
C ASN A 154 -1.41 19.59 6.65
N MET A 155 -2.28 20.23 7.43
CA MET A 155 -3.55 19.62 7.80
C MET A 155 -4.67 20.61 8.08
N GLU A 156 -5.92 20.28 7.75
CA GLU A 156 -7.07 21.15 8.07
C GLU A 156 -7.67 20.85 9.46
N GLN A 157 -8.09 19.61 9.72
CA GLN A 157 -8.95 19.34 10.88
C GLN A 157 -8.24 18.80 12.15
N ILE A 158 -7.91 17.50 12.23
CA ILE A 158 -7.51 16.84 13.49
C ILE A 158 -6.15 16.15 13.38
N LEU A 159 -5.17 16.63 14.15
CA LEU A 159 -3.82 16.06 14.21
C LEU A 159 -3.49 15.53 15.60
N THR A 160 -3.11 14.26 15.65
CA THR A 160 -2.62 13.57 16.85
C THR A 160 -1.20 13.01 16.63
N PRO A 161 -0.15 13.83 16.76
CA PRO A 161 1.23 13.38 16.62
C PRO A 161 1.78 12.91 17.97
N SER A 162 2.63 11.89 17.94
CA SER A 162 3.40 11.45 19.11
C SER A 162 4.81 11.07 18.68
N GLY A 163 5.81 11.76 19.23
CA GLY A 163 7.19 11.60 18.82
C GLY A 163 8.16 12.52 19.53
N ASP A 164 9.45 12.23 19.37
CA ASP A 164 10.51 13.01 20.01
C ASP A 164 10.72 14.36 19.30
N ASN A 165 10.40 14.44 18.00
CA ASN A 165 10.60 15.64 17.19
C ASN A 165 9.49 15.84 16.15
N VAL A 166 8.71 16.93 16.28
CA VAL A 166 7.56 17.25 15.40
C VAL A 166 7.62 18.71 14.90
N PRO A 167 8.57 19.07 14.02
CA PRO A 167 8.68 20.43 13.49
C PRO A 167 7.81 20.65 12.24
N ASN A 168 7.52 21.92 11.91
CA ASN A 168 6.80 22.33 10.69
C ASN A 168 5.38 21.74 10.55
N VAL A 169 4.56 21.94 11.58
CA VAL A 169 3.13 21.62 11.53
C VAL A 169 2.35 22.88 11.15
N ASN A 170 1.60 22.81 10.04
CA ASN A 170 0.59 23.79 9.66
C ASN A 170 -0.79 23.17 9.86
N MET A 171 -1.62 23.80 10.70
CA MET A 171 -2.93 23.27 11.08
C MET A 171 -3.97 24.36 11.28
N GLU A 172 -5.20 24.13 10.81
CA GLU A 172 -6.30 25.09 10.95
C GLU A 172 -7.14 24.90 12.22
N GLN A 173 -7.50 23.67 12.60
CA GLN A 173 -8.55 23.46 13.61
C GLN A 173 -8.08 22.88 14.95
N ILE A 174 -7.60 21.62 15.00
CA ILE A 174 -7.43 20.89 16.28
C ILE A 174 -6.13 20.09 16.31
N LEU A 175 -5.20 20.53 17.15
CA LEU A 175 -3.98 19.81 17.51
C LEU A 175 -4.11 19.17 18.88
N THR A 176 -3.96 17.83 18.96
CA THR A 176 -3.91 17.09 20.22
C THR A 176 -2.64 16.26 20.30
N SER A 177 -1.64 16.69 21.07
CA SER A 177 -0.40 15.93 21.29
C SER A 177 -0.46 15.06 22.55
N ARG A 178 0.30 13.95 22.54
CA ARG A 178 0.52 13.07 23.69
C ARG A 178 2.00 12.88 23.96
#